data_AF-A0AB36XV10-F1
#
_entry.id   AF-A0AB36XV10-F1
#
_cell.length_a   1.000
_cell.length_b   1.000
_cell.length_c   1.000
_cell.angle_alpha   90.00
_cell.angle_beta   90.00
_cell.angle_gamma   90.00
#
_symmetry.space_group_name_H-M   'P 1'
#
loop_
_entity.id
_entity.type
_entity.pdbx_description
1 polymer ?
#
loop_
_entity_poly.entity_id
_entity_poly.type
_entity_poly.pdbx_seq_one_letter_code
_entity_poly.pdbx_strand_id
1 'polypeptide(L)'
;TDAFYWDTNDETRAFSKRFNDKVGHMPTMIQAGLYSATMHYLKAIEAIKTDEAPKVMEQMRATPVNDFFAKNGKIRIDGRMVHD
;
A
#
# COMPACT_ATOMS: atom_id res chain seq x y z
N THR A 1 -5.64 7.09 -16.60
CA THR A 1 -6.38 6.10 -15.80
C THR A 1 -5.86 6.20 -14.39
N ASP A 2 -6.73 6.49 -13.42
CA ASP A 2 -6.31 6.63 -12.03
C ASP A 2 -6.09 5.24 -11.43
N ALA A 3 -4.99 5.06 -10.69
CA ALA A 3 -4.67 3.77 -10.06
C ALA A 3 -5.56 3.46 -8.85
N PHE A 4 -6.39 4.41 -8.42
CA PHE A 4 -7.28 4.26 -7.28
C PHE A 4 -8.50 5.17 -7.43
N TYR A 5 -9.67 4.63 -7.10
CA TYR A 5 -10.91 5.38 -6.96
C TYR A 5 -11.61 4.95 -5.67
N TRP A 6 -12.09 5.93 -4.89
CA TRP A 6 -12.54 5.71 -3.52
C TRP A 6 -13.78 4.80 -3.43
N ASP A 7 -14.63 4.80 -4.46
CA ASP A 7 -15.91 4.07 -4.49
C ASP A 7 -15.89 2.81 -5.37
N THR A 8 -14.71 2.27 -5.70
CA THR A 8 -14.59 1.08 -6.56
C THR A 8 -15.18 -0.17 -5.90
N ASN A 9 -14.91 -0.41 -4.62
CA ASN A 9 -15.38 -1.58 -3.88
C ASN A 9 -15.47 -1.30 -2.37
N ASP A 10 -15.88 -2.30 -1.58
CA ASP A 10 -16.06 -2.14 -0.13
C ASP A 10 -14.77 -1.82 0.62
N GLU A 11 -13.63 -2.35 0.18
CA GLU A 11 -12.34 -2.06 0.81
C GLU A 11 -11.89 -0.62 0.55
N THR A 12 -12.03 -0.14 -0.69
CA THR A 12 -11.71 1.26 -1.03
C THR A 12 -12.63 2.21 -0.29
N ARG A 13 -13.92 1.89 -0.17
CA ARG A 13 -14.89 2.68 0.62
C ARG A 13 -14.53 2.71 2.09
N ALA A 14 -14.18 1.56 2.69
CA ALA A 14 -13.83 1.48 4.10
C ALA A 14 -12.58 2.31 4.43
N PHE A 15 -11.53 2.22 3.60
CA PHE A 15 -10.35 3.07 3.72
C PHE A 15 -10.70 4.54 3.56
N SER A 16 -11.43 4.89 2.50
CA SER A 16 -11.74 6.28 2.15
C SER A 16 -12.62 6.95 3.19
N LYS A 17 -13.56 6.21 3.81
CA LYS A 17 -14.32 6.69 4.95
C LYS A 17 -13.40 7.04 6.13
N ARG A 18 -12.51 6.12 6.53
CA ARG A 18 -11.55 6.38 7.62
C ARG A 18 -10.63 7.57 7.35
N PHE A 19 -10.24 7.74 6.08
CA PHE A 19 -9.43 8.87 5.64
C PHE A 19 -10.22 10.17 5.75
N ASN A 20 -11.44 10.22 5.21
CA ASN A 20 -12.31 11.39 5.25
C ASN A 20 -12.69 11.79 6.68
N ASP A 21 -12.98 10.83 7.55
CA ASP A 21 -13.28 11.09 8.97
C ASP A 21 -12.11 11.81 9.69
N LYS A 22 -10.86 11.67 9.20
CA LYS A 22 -9.66 12.31 9.77
C LYS A 22 -9.20 13.56 9.04
N VAL A 23 -9.37 13.62 7.71
CA VAL A 23 -8.76 14.63 6.85
C VAL A 23 -9.80 15.61 6.28
N GLY A 24 -11.08 15.23 6.26
CA GLY A 24 -12.19 16.09 5.81
C GLY A 24 -12.45 16.08 4.30
N HIS A 25 -11.79 15.18 3.54
CA HIS A 25 -12.10 14.94 2.13
C HIS A 25 -11.76 13.49 1.74
N MET A 26 -12.26 13.03 0.58
CA MET A 26 -11.88 11.71 0.03
C MET A 26 -10.41 11.66 -0.38
N PRO A 27 -9.74 10.50 -0.23
CA PRO A 27 -8.33 10.38 -0.59
C PRO A 27 -8.11 10.49 -2.09
N THR A 28 -7.01 11.15 -2.48
CA THR A 28 -6.48 11.06 -3.84
C THR A 28 -5.75 9.73 -4.06
N MET A 29 -5.52 9.34 -5.31
CA MET A 29 -4.75 8.12 -5.61
C MET A 29 -3.35 8.13 -5.01
N ILE A 30 -2.72 9.31 -4.90
CA ILE A 30 -1.38 9.46 -4.30
C ILE A 30 -1.46 9.22 -2.80
N GLN A 31 -2.48 9.75 -2.11
CA GLN A 31 -2.66 9.55 -0.67
C GLN A 31 -2.96 8.07 -0.35
N ALA A 32 -3.80 7.42 -1.16
CA ALA A 32 -4.09 5.99 -1.03
C ALA A 32 -2.84 5.14 -1.25
N GLY A 33 -2.07 5.42 -2.32
CA GLY A 33 -0.84 4.70 -2.65
C GLY A 33 0.25 4.88 -1.60
N LEU A 34 0.42 6.08 -1.05
CA LEU A 34 1.37 6.33 0.03
C LEU A 34 1.00 5.54 1.30
N TYR A 35 -0.29 5.51 1.67
CA TYR A 35 -0.72 4.72 2.81
C TYR A 35 -0.42 3.22 2.62
N SER A 36 -0.73 2.67 1.44
CA SER A 36 -0.41 1.28 1.08
C SER A 36 1.08 1.00 1.20
N ALA A 37 1.92 1.83 0.57
CA ALA A 37 3.37 1.68 0.58
C ALA A 37 3.96 1.74 2.01
N THR A 38 3.53 2.71 2.82
CA THR A 38 3.97 2.83 4.21
C THR A 38 3.55 1.63 5.03
N MET A 39 2.32 1.12 4.84
CA MET A 39 1.85 -0.04 5.59
C MET A 39 2.60 -1.32 5.20
N HIS A 40 2.93 -1.48 3.92
CA HIS A 40 3.77 -2.60 3.45
C HIS A 40 5.16 -2.57 4.08
N TYR A 41 5.78 -1.39 4.14
CA TYR A 41 7.07 -1.18 4.80
C TYR A 41 7.02 -1.52 6.29
N LEU A 42 6.02 -1.03 7.02
CA LEU A 42 5.87 -1.30 8.45
C LEU A 42 5.61 -2.78 8.75
N LYS A 43 4.79 -3.45 7.93
CA LYS A 43 4.56 -4.90 8.05
C LYS A 43 5.83 -5.70 7.77
N ALA A 44 6.65 -5.27 6.81
CA ALA A 44 7.93 -5.91 6.55
C ALA A 44 8.85 -5.81 7.78
N ILE A 45 9.00 -4.63 8.37
CA ILE A 45 9.73 -4.42 9.63
C ILE A 45 9.18 -5.31 10.75
N GLU A 46 7.85 -5.35 10.90
CA GLU A 46 7.21 -6.19 11.92
C GLU A 46 7.53 -7.68 11.74
N ALA A 47 7.61 -8.17 10.50
CA ALA A 47 7.91 -9.57 10.20
C ALA A 47 9.36 -9.94 10.54
N ILE A 48 10.32 -9.07 10.20
CA ILE A 48 11.77 -9.36 10.36
C ILE A 48 12.40 -8.76 11.62
N LYS A 49 11.62 -7.98 12.39
CA LYS A 49 12.04 -7.32 13.64
C LYS A 49 13.27 -6.42 13.50
N THR A 50 13.42 -5.78 12.35
CA THR A 50 14.49 -4.80 12.08
C THR A 50 14.06 -3.80 11.01
N ASP A 51 14.61 -2.59 11.08
CA ASP A 51 14.47 -1.52 10.09
C ASP A 51 15.69 -1.39 9.16
N GLU A 52 16.62 -2.37 9.19
CA GLU A 52 17.79 -2.39 8.32
C GLU A 52 17.37 -2.42 6.83
N ALA A 53 17.67 -1.35 6.09
CA ALA A 53 17.09 -1.11 4.78
C ALA A 53 17.25 -2.27 3.77
N PRO A 54 18.41 -2.94 3.62
CA PRO A 54 18.55 -4.08 2.71
C PRO A 54 17.61 -5.24 3.07
N LYS A 55 17.47 -5.57 4.36
CA LYS A 55 16.62 -6.65 4.85
C LYS A 55 15.14 -6.32 4.69
N VAL A 56 14.75 -5.08 4.97
CA VAL A 56 13.37 -4.64 4.77
C VAL A 56 13.01 -4.69 3.28
N MET A 57 13.89 -4.24 2.40
CA MET A 57 13.66 -4.31 0.95
C MET A 57 13.59 -5.75 0.43
N GLU A 58 14.39 -6.67 0.97
CA GLU A 58 14.29 -8.09 0.67
C GLU A 58 12.92 -8.65 1.08
N GLN A 59 12.49 -8.37 2.31
CA GLN A 59 11.18 -8.79 2.80
C GLN A 59 10.03 -8.19 1.98
N MET A 60 10.08 -6.89 1.69
CA MET A 60 9.06 -6.21 0.90
C MET A 60 8.95 -6.78 -0.52
N ARG A 61 10.05 -7.26 -1.12
CA ARG A 61 10.04 -7.96 -2.43
C ARG A 61 9.52 -9.40 -2.33
N ALA A 62 9.80 -10.08 -1.22
CA ALA A 62 9.35 -11.44 -0.98
C ALA A 62 7.84 -11.53 -0.67
N THR A 63 7.25 -10.46 -0.16
CA THR A 63 5.85 -10.42 0.27
C THR A 63 5.00 -9.62 -0.74
N PRO A 64 3.92 -10.19 -1.29
CA PRO A 64 3.02 -9.44 -2.17
C PRO A 64 2.32 -8.28 -1.44
N VAL A 65 2.09 -7.17 -2.14
CA VAL A 65 1.21 -6.08 -1.71
C VAL A 65 -0.23 -6.55 -1.93
N ASN A 66 -0.96 -6.75 -0.83
CA ASN A 66 -2.32 -7.24 -0.81
C ASN A 66 -3.16 -6.41 0.16
N ASP A 67 -3.73 -5.32 -0.33
CA ASP A 67 -4.54 -4.40 0.47
C ASP A 67 -5.67 -3.77 -0.37
N PHE A 68 -6.24 -2.67 0.13
CA PHE A 68 -7.34 -1.94 -0.52
C PHE A 68 -6.89 -1.17 -1.77
N PHE A 69 -5.58 -0.91 -1.93
CA PHE A 69 -5.02 -0.15 -3.04
C PHE A 69 -4.59 -1.07 -4.18
N ALA A 70 -3.92 -2.18 -3.87
CA ALA A 70 -3.47 -3.14 -4.86
C ALA A 70 -3.72 -4.59 -4.42
N LYS A 71 -4.12 -5.43 -5.38
CA LYS A 71 -4.24 -6.88 -5.22
C LYS A 71 -3.09 -7.57 -5.94
N ASN A 72 -2.45 -8.50 -5.25
CA ASN A 72 -1.32 -9.29 -5.72
C ASN A 72 -0.18 -8.45 -6.32
N GLY A 73 0.02 -7.23 -5.80
CA GLY A 73 1.07 -6.34 -6.25
C GLY A 73 2.45 -6.92 -5.91
N LYS A 74 3.42 -6.73 -6.79
CA LYS A 74 4.79 -7.22 -6.61
C LYS A 74 5.79 -6.10 -6.84
N ILE A 75 6.81 -6.04 -5.98
CA ILE A 75 7.97 -5.17 -6.17
C ILE A 75 8.98 -5.94 -7.02
N ARG A 76 9.24 -5.43 -8.23
CA ARG A 76 10.25 -5.96 -9.14
C ARG A 76 11.66 -5.70 -8.60
N ILE A 77 12.66 -6.37 -9.19
CA ILE A 77 14.06 -6.18 -8.82
C ILE A 77 14.56 -4.74 -9.07
N ASP A 78 13.97 -4.05 -10.04
CA ASP A 78 14.22 -2.64 -10.35
C ASP A 78 13.49 -1.66 -9.41
N GLY A 79 12.81 -2.17 -8.38
CA GLY A 79 12.09 -1.38 -7.38
C GLY A 79 10.69 -0.93 -7.82
N ARG A 80 10.27 -1.19 -9.07
CA ARG A 80 8.93 -0.84 -9.52
C ARG A 80 7.90 -1.77 -8.90
N MET A 81 6.92 -1.20 -8.20
CA MET A 81 5.70 -1.91 -7.81
C MET A 81 4.80 -2.04 -9.04
N VAL A 82 4.37 -3.27 -9.32
CA VAL A 82 3.47 -3.62 -10.42
C VAL A 82 2.31 -4.45 -9.89
N HIS A 83 1.13 -4.25 -10.46
CA HIS A 83 -0.06 -5.04 -10.24
C HIS A 83 -0.87 -5.05 -11.54
N ASP A 84 -1.70 -6.08 -11.72
CA ASP A 84 -2.68 -6.14 -12.81
C ASP A 84 -3.96 -5.36 -12.45
#